data_AF-A0A5C2SU00-F1
#
_entry.id   AF-A0A5C2SU00-F1
#
_cell.length_a   1.000
_cell.length_b   1.000
_cell.length_c   1.000
_cell.angle_alpha   90.00
_cell.angle_beta   90.00
_cell.angle_gamma   90.00
#
_symmetry.space_group_name_H-M   'P 1'
#
loop_
_entity.id
_entity.type
_entity.pdbx_description
1 polymer ?
#
loop_
_entity_poly.entity_id
_entity_poly.type
_entity_poly.pdbx_seq_one_letter_code
_entity_poly.pdbx_strand_id
1 'polypeptide(L)'
;MSFARALVAAGPSARLAAGRVAIPRSLALAYRWHSTAPRHQQHDPLVSNKPRDHLEPPVPPKSPSGGTTAAFTAADEPGKDYDPYKDGPSAIDKAVHLFFFTEIIRGMWLVLEQFFRPPYTIMYPFEKGPLSPRFRGEHALRRYPSGEERCIACKLCEAICPAQAITIESEARLDGSRRTTRYDIDMTKCIYCGFCQEACPVDAIVETQNQEFSTETREELLYNKEKLLANGDRAEAEIAANLHADHVYR
;
A
#
# COMPACT_ATOMS: atom_id res chain seq x y z
N MET A 1 23.25 -10.24 73.31
CA MET A 1 24.17 -11.41 73.25
C MET A 1 24.37 -11.73 71.77
N SER A 2 25.53 -11.94 71.18
CA SER A 2 26.93 -11.93 71.59
C SER A 2 27.67 -12.47 70.36
N PHE A 3 28.43 -11.62 69.64
CA PHE A 3 29.54 -11.94 68.71
C PHE A 3 29.19 -12.83 67.47
N ALA A 4 29.75 -12.68 66.27
CA ALA A 4 31.09 -12.27 65.90
C ALA A 4 31.13 -11.69 64.46
N ARG A 5 32.23 -11.00 64.20
CA ARG A 5 32.59 -10.21 63.01
C ARG A 5 33.85 -10.86 62.41
N ALA A 6 33.95 -11.00 61.08
CA ALA A 6 35.19 -11.14 60.29
C ALA A 6 34.79 -11.15 58.80
N LEU A 7 35.12 -10.19 57.94
CA LEU A 7 36.42 -9.69 57.42
C LEU A 7 36.52 -10.02 55.92
N VAL A 8 36.29 -8.98 55.11
CA VAL A 8 36.97 -8.54 53.87
C VAL A 8 37.90 -9.54 53.15
N ALA A 9 37.66 -9.75 51.85
CA ALA A 9 38.72 -9.84 50.85
C ALA A 9 38.21 -9.41 49.47
N ALA A 10 38.91 -8.46 48.86
CA ALA A 10 38.66 -7.90 47.53
C ALA A 10 39.61 -8.50 46.49
N GLY A 11 39.11 -8.64 45.25
CA GLY A 11 39.89 -8.65 44.00
C GLY A 11 39.92 -10.00 43.24
N PRO A 12 40.31 -10.03 41.94
CA PRO A 12 40.53 -8.94 40.99
C PRO A 12 39.77 -9.09 39.65
N SER A 13 39.70 -7.98 38.90
CA SER A 13 39.32 -7.94 37.48
C SER A 13 40.27 -8.79 36.61
N ALA A 14 39.71 -9.58 35.69
CA ALA A 14 40.43 -10.14 34.56
C ALA A 14 39.68 -9.82 33.26
N ARG A 15 40.34 -9.00 32.44
CA ARG A 15 39.96 -8.60 31.09
C ARG A 15 39.92 -9.84 30.19
N LEU A 16 38.78 -10.11 29.55
CA LEU A 16 38.69 -11.10 28.47
C LEU A 16 39.21 -10.46 27.16
N ALA A 17 40.41 -10.88 26.79
CA ALA A 17 41.04 -10.54 25.51
C ALA A 17 40.37 -11.32 24.37
N ALA A 18 40.01 -10.60 23.31
CA ALA A 18 39.51 -11.17 22.07
C ALA A 18 40.61 -11.94 21.34
N GLY A 19 40.52 -13.27 21.33
CA GLY A 19 41.35 -14.14 20.50
C GLY A 19 40.72 -14.33 19.12
N ARG A 20 41.36 -13.79 18.08
CA ARG A 20 41.06 -14.08 16.67
C ARG A 20 41.58 -15.47 16.33
N VAL A 21 40.68 -16.42 16.06
CA VAL A 21 41.03 -17.74 15.52
C VAL A 21 41.09 -17.63 14.00
N ALA A 22 42.26 -17.91 13.42
CA ALA A 22 42.47 -18.02 11.98
C ALA A 22 42.13 -19.45 11.52
N ILE A 23 41.27 -19.57 10.50
CA ILE A 23 40.89 -20.84 9.86
C ILE A 23 41.50 -20.83 8.43
N PRO A 24 42.11 -21.95 7.96
CA PRO A 24 42.94 -21.96 6.75
C PRO A 24 42.13 -21.92 5.45
N ARG A 25 42.69 -21.22 4.47
CA ARG A 25 42.25 -21.15 3.07
C ARG A 25 42.59 -22.44 2.34
N SER A 26 41.62 -23.30 2.07
CA SER A 26 41.71 -24.26 0.97
C SER A 26 40.34 -24.81 0.58
N LEU A 27 40.07 -24.78 -0.73
CA LEU A 27 38.97 -25.41 -1.48
C LEU A 27 37.66 -24.60 -1.58
N ALA A 28 37.70 -23.56 -2.41
CA ALA A 28 36.51 -23.00 -3.04
C ALA A 28 36.07 -23.93 -4.20
N LEU A 29 35.17 -24.86 -3.92
CA LEU A 29 34.37 -25.54 -4.95
C LEU A 29 33.17 -24.62 -5.25
N ALA A 30 33.07 -24.17 -6.50
CA ALA A 30 32.05 -23.22 -6.95
C ALA A 30 30.65 -23.86 -6.96
N TYR A 31 29.90 -23.70 -5.87
CA TYR A 31 28.45 -23.83 -5.87
C TYR A 31 27.84 -22.47 -6.21
N ARG A 32 27.41 -22.31 -7.46
CA ARG A 32 26.68 -21.13 -7.96
C ARG A 32 25.27 -21.14 -7.39
N TRP A 33 25.12 -20.72 -6.13
CA TRP A 33 23.83 -20.40 -5.52
C TRP A 33 23.35 -19.04 -6.04
N HIS A 34 22.09 -19.00 -6.46
CA HIS A 34 21.40 -17.78 -6.85
C HIS A 34 21.37 -16.81 -5.67
N SER A 35 22.18 -15.75 -5.77
CA SER A 35 22.23 -14.63 -4.84
C SER A 35 20.98 -13.77 -5.00
N THR A 36 20.14 -13.75 -3.97
CA THR A 36 19.02 -12.81 -3.76
C THR A 36 19.51 -11.58 -2.99
N ALA A 37 20.50 -10.87 -3.53
CA ALA A 37 20.85 -9.54 -3.03
C ALA A 37 20.03 -8.46 -3.78
N PRO A 38 19.50 -7.43 -3.08
CA PRO A 38 18.73 -6.38 -3.71
C PRO A 38 19.65 -5.58 -4.62
N ARG A 39 19.26 -5.45 -5.89
CA ARG A 39 20.02 -4.73 -6.90
C ARG A 39 19.99 -3.24 -6.56
N HIS A 40 21.06 -2.74 -5.94
CA HIS A 40 21.32 -1.32 -5.78
C HIS A 40 21.45 -0.73 -7.19
N GLN A 41 20.45 0.02 -7.66
CA GLN A 41 20.53 0.77 -8.91
C GLN A 41 21.57 1.88 -8.71
N GLN A 42 22.71 1.75 -9.37
CA GLN A 42 23.65 2.83 -9.57
C GLN A 42 23.01 3.79 -10.59
N HIS A 43 22.78 5.03 -10.17
CA HIS A 43 22.40 6.12 -11.07
C HIS A 43 23.62 6.50 -11.91
N ASP A 44 23.54 6.30 -13.22
CA ASP A 44 24.46 6.93 -14.17
C ASP A 44 24.11 8.43 -14.29
N PRO A 45 25.09 9.35 -14.23
CA PRO A 45 24.83 10.77 -14.43
C PRO A 45 24.87 11.10 -15.92
N LEU A 46 23.95 11.99 -16.33
CA LEU A 46 23.86 12.68 -17.64
C LEU A 46 23.01 12.02 -18.74
N VAL A 47 21.74 11.76 -18.48
CA VAL A 47 20.66 12.08 -19.44
C VAL A 47 19.45 12.59 -18.64
N SER A 48 19.25 13.91 -18.63
CA SER A 48 18.09 14.55 -18.01
C SER A 48 16.82 14.25 -18.82
N ASN A 49 16.19 13.11 -18.57
CA ASN A 49 14.79 12.90 -18.94
C ASN A 49 13.91 13.43 -17.80
N LYS A 50 13.52 14.71 -17.94
CA LYS A 50 12.49 15.32 -17.09
C LYS A 50 11.18 14.53 -17.29
N PRO A 51 10.49 14.10 -16.22
CA PRO A 51 9.16 13.51 -16.34
C PRO A 51 8.21 14.56 -16.94
N ARG A 52 7.47 14.18 -17.98
CA ARG A 52 6.46 15.04 -18.60
C ARG A 52 5.25 15.08 -17.68
N ASP A 53 5.10 16.18 -16.94
CA ASP A 53 3.90 16.49 -16.18
C ASP A 53 2.71 16.59 -17.15
N HIS A 54 1.69 15.75 -16.98
CA HIS A 54 0.52 15.63 -17.87
C HIS A 54 -0.52 16.75 -17.70
N LEU A 55 -0.07 18.00 -17.53
CA LEU A 55 -0.94 19.16 -17.31
C LEU A 55 -0.59 20.36 -18.21
N GLU A 56 -0.13 20.11 -19.43
CA GLU A 56 -0.14 21.14 -20.48
C GLU A 56 -1.43 21.02 -21.30
N PRO A 57 -2.23 22.08 -21.43
CA PRO A 57 -3.39 22.06 -22.33
C PRO A 57 -2.90 21.89 -23.78
N PRO A 58 -3.61 21.11 -24.60
CA PRO A 58 -3.16 20.84 -25.97
C PRO A 58 -3.08 22.15 -26.77
N VAL A 59 -1.91 22.43 -27.33
CA VAL A 59 -1.73 23.54 -28.28
C VAL A 59 -2.60 23.25 -29.51
N PRO A 60 -3.51 24.15 -29.92
CA PRO A 60 -4.33 23.91 -31.09
C PRO A 60 -3.45 23.97 -32.36
N PRO A 61 -3.70 23.10 -33.36
CA PRO A 61 -2.99 23.17 -34.63
C PRO A 61 -3.31 24.50 -35.33
N LYS A 62 -2.28 25.17 -35.86
CA LYS A 62 -2.45 26.38 -36.68
C LYS A 62 -3.16 26.01 -37.98
N SER A 63 -4.40 26.48 -38.15
CA SER A 63 -5.15 26.34 -39.39
C SER A 63 -4.69 27.38 -40.43
N PRO A 64 -4.62 27.04 -41.73
CA PRO A 64 -4.51 28.04 -42.78
C PRO A 64 -5.87 28.74 -42.94
N SER A 65 -5.81 30.06 -43.05
CA SER A 65 -6.96 30.95 -43.18
C SER A 65 -7.68 30.76 -44.51
N GLY A 66 -8.90 30.22 -44.48
CA GLY A 66 -9.82 30.19 -45.62
C GLY A 66 -11.10 29.42 -45.25
N GLY A 67 -12.20 30.14 -45.08
CA GLY A 67 -13.42 29.64 -44.43
C GLY A 67 -14.21 28.60 -45.22
N THR A 68 -14.67 27.57 -44.53
CA THR A 68 -16.06 27.05 -44.46
C THR A 68 -16.07 25.83 -43.53
N THR A 69 -17.09 25.70 -42.71
CA THR A 69 -17.24 24.66 -41.69
C THR A 69 -17.54 23.30 -42.35
N ALA A 70 -16.50 22.53 -42.63
CA ALA A 70 -16.59 21.09 -42.91
C ALA A 70 -15.71 20.36 -41.88
N ALA A 71 -16.24 19.30 -41.28
CA ALA A 71 -15.50 18.46 -40.35
C ALA A 71 -14.29 17.87 -41.08
N PHE A 72 -13.09 18.31 -40.71
CA PHE A 72 -11.84 17.80 -41.28
C PHE A 72 -11.68 16.35 -40.80
N THR A 73 -12.00 15.41 -41.67
CA THR A 73 -11.72 13.99 -41.46
C THR A 73 -10.29 13.70 -41.91
N ALA A 74 -9.68 12.60 -41.44
CA ALA A 74 -8.32 12.23 -41.83
C ALA A 74 -8.12 12.03 -43.36
N ALA A 75 -9.18 12.10 -44.15
CA ALA A 75 -9.18 12.05 -45.60
C ALA A 75 -8.95 13.43 -46.28
N ASP A 76 -8.98 14.53 -45.53
CA ASP A 76 -8.95 15.90 -46.10
C ASP A 76 -7.52 16.52 -46.15
N GLU A 77 -6.46 15.80 -45.75
CA GLU A 77 -5.06 16.26 -45.91
C GLU A 77 -4.53 15.98 -47.34
N PRO A 78 -4.13 17.01 -48.12
CA PRO A 78 -3.62 16.82 -49.46
C PRO A 78 -2.26 16.10 -49.43
N GLY A 79 -2.22 14.88 -49.97
CA GLY A 79 -0.99 14.09 -50.12
C GLY A 79 -0.81 12.94 -49.14
N LYS A 80 -1.80 12.68 -48.27
CA LYS A 80 -1.77 11.53 -47.35
C LYS A 80 -2.95 10.59 -47.60
N ASP A 81 -3.05 10.08 -48.83
CA ASP A 81 -3.79 8.85 -49.10
C ASP A 81 -3.05 7.68 -48.42
N TYR A 82 -3.31 7.49 -47.13
CA TYR A 82 -2.89 6.28 -46.43
C TYR A 82 -3.82 5.15 -46.89
N ASP A 83 -3.52 4.58 -48.04
CA ASP A 83 -4.04 3.28 -48.42
C ASP A 83 -3.18 2.23 -47.69
N PRO A 84 -3.69 1.60 -46.60
CA PRO A 84 -2.93 0.65 -45.79
C PRO A 84 -2.47 -0.59 -46.57
N TYR A 85 -2.87 -0.72 -47.84
CA TYR A 85 -2.56 -1.84 -48.69
C TYR A 85 -1.63 -1.51 -49.86
N LYS A 86 -1.25 -0.24 -50.04
CA LYS A 86 -0.41 0.21 -51.17
C LYS A 86 1.01 -0.37 -51.14
N ASP A 87 1.57 -0.49 -49.92
CA ASP A 87 2.85 -1.17 -49.64
C ASP A 87 2.62 -2.51 -48.91
N GLY A 88 1.43 -3.11 -49.08
CA GLY A 88 1.04 -4.32 -48.38
C GLY A 88 1.71 -5.59 -48.93
N PRO A 89 1.74 -6.68 -48.14
CA PRO A 89 2.25 -7.97 -48.59
C PRO A 89 1.48 -8.43 -49.84
N SER A 90 2.16 -9.19 -50.71
CA SER A 90 1.61 -9.59 -51.99
C SER A 90 0.28 -10.34 -51.80
N ALA A 91 -0.63 -10.31 -52.78
CA ALA A 91 -1.93 -10.99 -52.66
C ALA A 91 -1.78 -12.49 -52.34
N ILE A 92 -0.65 -13.08 -52.75
CA ILE A 92 -0.27 -14.46 -52.45
C ILE A 92 0.09 -14.61 -50.97
N ASP A 93 0.86 -13.70 -50.37
CA ASP A 93 1.20 -13.73 -48.94
C ASP A 93 -0.07 -13.64 -48.08
N LYS A 94 -1.02 -12.78 -48.45
CA LYS A 94 -2.31 -12.67 -47.74
C LYS A 94 -3.13 -13.96 -47.85
N ALA A 95 -3.15 -14.59 -49.02
CA ALA A 95 -3.80 -15.89 -49.20
C ALA A 95 -3.12 -16.98 -48.36
N VAL A 96 -1.79 -17.00 -48.31
CA VAL A 96 -1.02 -17.95 -47.47
C VAL A 96 -1.34 -17.75 -45.99
N HIS A 97 -1.31 -16.50 -45.50
CA HIS A 97 -1.67 -16.20 -44.11
C HIS A 97 -3.12 -16.57 -43.78
N LEU A 98 -4.06 -16.40 -44.73
CA LEU A 98 -5.47 -16.75 -44.56
C LEU A 98 -5.71 -18.27 -44.58
N PHE A 99 -5.08 -19.01 -45.51
CA PHE A 99 -5.27 -20.45 -45.66
C PHE A 99 -4.50 -21.27 -44.62
N PHE A 100 -3.29 -20.84 -44.26
CA PHE A 100 -2.45 -21.53 -43.26
C PHE A 100 -2.60 -20.97 -41.85
N PHE A 101 -3.48 -19.98 -41.65
CA PHE A 101 -3.82 -19.38 -40.35
C PHE A 101 -2.58 -19.07 -39.48
N THR A 102 -1.51 -18.57 -40.09
CA THR A 102 -0.23 -18.38 -39.40
C THR A 102 -0.33 -17.40 -38.23
N GLU A 103 -1.25 -16.43 -38.32
CA GLU A 103 -1.56 -15.49 -37.23
C GLU A 103 -2.18 -16.22 -36.02
N ILE A 104 -3.04 -17.23 -36.26
CA ILE A 104 -3.61 -18.06 -35.19
C ILE A 104 -2.51 -18.92 -34.56
N ILE A 105 -1.61 -19.50 -35.36
CA ILE A 105 -0.48 -20.29 -34.84
C ILE A 105 0.45 -19.42 -34.00
N ARG A 106 0.73 -18.18 -34.44
CA ARG A 106 1.53 -17.21 -33.67
C ARG A 106 0.87 -16.88 -32.34
N GLY A 107 -0.45 -16.65 -32.32
CA GLY A 107 -1.20 -16.44 -31.09
C GLY A 107 -1.20 -17.66 -30.17
N MET A 108 -1.37 -18.86 -30.74
CA MET A 108 -1.35 -20.11 -30.00
C MET A 108 0.03 -20.42 -29.40
N TRP A 109 1.10 -20.08 -30.09
CA TRP A 109 2.47 -20.19 -29.55
C TRP A 109 2.67 -19.29 -28.32
N LEU A 110 2.14 -18.06 -28.35
CA LEU A 110 2.23 -17.14 -27.21
C LEU A 110 1.46 -17.67 -25.99
N VAL A 111 0.28 -18.27 -26.21
CA VAL A 111 -0.51 -18.92 -25.16
C VAL A 111 0.22 -20.16 -24.62
N LEU A 112 0.85 -20.95 -25.49
CA LEU A 112 1.63 -22.12 -25.10
C LEU A 112 2.83 -21.73 -24.22
N GLU A 113 3.51 -20.62 -24.54
CA GLU A 113 4.57 -20.08 -23.70
C GLU A 113 4.05 -19.68 -22.31
N GLN A 114 2.85 -19.08 -22.25
CA GLN A 114 2.22 -18.73 -20.98
C GLN A 114 1.79 -19.96 -20.15
N PHE A 115 1.40 -21.06 -20.81
CA PHE A 115 1.02 -22.31 -20.14
C PHE A 115 2.19 -22.95 -19.36
N PHE A 116 3.42 -22.80 -19.85
CA PHE A 116 4.61 -23.34 -19.18
C PHE A 116 5.22 -22.39 -18.12
N ARG A 117 4.70 -21.17 -17.96
CA ARG A 117 5.11 -20.30 -16.84
C ARG A 117 4.45 -20.75 -15.53
N PRO A 118 5.14 -20.64 -14.39
CA PRO A 118 4.51 -20.91 -13.10
C PRO A 118 3.33 -19.94 -12.86
N PRO A 119 2.25 -20.38 -12.21
CA PRO A 119 1.09 -19.53 -11.94
C PRO A 119 1.42 -18.45 -10.89
N TYR A 120 0.83 -17.27 -11.02
CA TYR A 120 0.96 -16.17 -10.05
C TYR A 120 -0.01 -16.29 -8.85
N THR A 121 -0.79 -17.37 -8.79
CA THR A 121 -1.83 -17.58 -7.76
C THR A 121 -1.19 -17.84 -6.39
N ILE A 122 -1.53 -17.02 -5.40
CA ILE A 122 -1.25 -17.30 -3.99
C ILE A 122 -2.32 -18.23 -3.41
N MET A 123 -1.94 -19.08 -2.46
CA MET A 123 -2.86 -20.02 -1.82
C MET A 123 -3.61 -19.36 -0.65
N TYR A 124 -4.55 -18.46 -0.97
CA TYR A 124 -5.46 -17.91 0.04
C TYR A 124 -6.35 -19.05 0.59
N PRO A 125 -6.52 -19.21 1.92
CA PRO A 125 -6.21 -18.28 3.02
C PRO A 125 -4.87 -18.52 3.75
N PHE A 126 -4.07 -19.51 3.35
CA PHE A 126 -2.83 -19.88 4.04
C PHE A 126 -1.69 -18.88 3.78
N GLU A 127 -1.67 -18.31 2.57
CA GLU A 127 -0.74 -17.25 2.16
C GLU A 127 -1.54 -15.99 1.85
N LYS A 128 -1.21 -14.88 2.51
CA LYS A 128 -1.83 -13.56 2.27
C LYS A 128 -0.89 -12.68 1.47
N GLY A 129 -1.47 -11.76 0.70
CA GLY A 129 -0.70 -10.76 -0.03
C GLY A 129 0.08 -9.84 0.93
N PRO A 130 1.24 -9.30 0.51
CA PRO A 130 2.00 -8.37 1.33
C PRO A 130 1.22 -7.05 1.50
N LEU A 131 1.04 -6.62 2.75
CA LEU A 131 0.37 -5.38 3.12
C LEU A 131 1.40 -4.31 3.51
N SER A 132 1.15 -3.06 3.12
CA SER A 132 1.97 -1.93 3.57
C SER A 132 1.54 -1.47 4.97
N PRO A 133 2.43 -0.83 5.77
CA PRO A 133 2.07 -0.25 7.07
C PRO A 133 0.98 0.83 7.00
N ARG A 134 0.75 1.41 5.81
CA ARG A 134 -0.25 2.46 5.55
C ARG A 134 -1.58 1.92 5.03
N PHE A 135 -1.76 0.60 5.06
CA PHE A 135 -3.00 0.00 4.63
C PHE A 135 -4.16 0.47 5.50
N ARG A 136 -5.33 0.68 4.87
CA ARG A 136 -6.54 1.21 5.48
C ARG A 136 -7.61 0.13 5.51
N GLY A 137 -7.93 -0.36 6.70
CA GLY A 137 -8.90 -1.43 6.94
C GLY A 137 -9.94 -1.08 8.00
N GLU A 138 -10.25 -2.03 8.87
CA GLU A 138 -11.26 -1.88 9.93
C GLU A 138 -10.90 -0.73 10.88
N HIS A 139 -11.87 0.06 11.31
CA HIS A 139 -11.62 1.17 12.24
C HIS A 139 -11.48 0.66 13.67
N ALA A 140 -10.60 1.31 14.43
CA ALA A 140 -10.37 1.04 15.84
C ALA A 140 -10.21 2.33 16.64
N LEU A 141 -10.73 2.31 17.87
CA LEU A 141 -10.50 3.36 18.87
C LEU A 141 -9.40 2.89 19.83
N ARG A 142 -8.34 3.69 19.95
CA ARG A 142 -7.17 3.37 20.76
C ARG A 142 -7.23 3.94 22.17
N ARG A 143 -6.44 3.34 23.04
CA ARG A 143 -6.20 3.79 24.41
C ARG A 143 -4.80 4.36 24.57
N TYR A 144 -4.61 5.18 25.58
CA TYR A 144 -3.30 5.55 26.08
C TYR A 144 -2.64 4.34 26.75
N PRO A 145 -1.30 4.35 26.94
CA PRO A 145 -0.61 3.32 27.71
C PRO A 145 -1.10 3.17 29.17
N SER A 146 -1.78 4.19 29.71
CA SER A 146 -2.45 4.15 31.01
C SER A 146 -3.79 3.38 31.01
N GLY A 147 -4.28 2.95 29.85
CA GLY A 147 -5.58 2.28 29.68
C GLY A 147 -6.76 3.22 29.42
N GLU A 148 -6.55 4.54 29.56
CA GLU A 148 -7.58 5.54 29.31
C GLU A 148 -7.85 5.72 27.80
N GLU A 149 -9.10 5.95 27.40
CA GLU A 149 -9.42 6.20 25.98
C GLU A 149 -8.77 7.49 25.45
N ARG A 150 -8.26 7.46 24.22
CA ARG A 150 -7.63 8.64 23.61
C ARG A 150 -8.63 9.70 23.17
N CYS A 151 -9.86 9.32 22.85
CA CYS A 151 -10.85 10.22 22.30
C CYS A 151 -11.27 11.32 23.29
N ILE A 152 -11.11 12.58 22.89
CA ILE A 152 -11.48 13.78 23.66
C ILE A 152 -12.79 14.42 23.20
N ALA A 153 -13.58 13.72 22.38
CA ALA A 153 -14.85 14.19 21.84
C ALA A 153 -14.77 15.58 21.15
N CYS A 154 -13.73 15.77 20.33
CA CYS A 154 -13.50 17.03 19.60
C CYS A 154 -14.39 17.21 18.36
N LYS A 155 -15.00 16.13 17.86
CA LYS A 155 -15.90 16.09 16.68
C LYS A 155 -15.26 16.49 15.34
N LEU A 156 -13.94 16.62 15.26
CA LEU A 156 -13.24 16.87 13.99
C LEU A 156 -13.43 15.72 12.99
N CYS A 157 -13.38 14.47 13.46
CA CYS A 157 -13.55 13.29 12.61
C CYS A 157 -14.93 13.21 11.96
N GLU A 158 -15.96 13.69 12.66
CA GLU A 158 -17.34 13.79 12.15
C GLU A 158 -17.43 14.88 11.07
N ALA A 159 -16.81 16.03 11.31
CA ALA A 159 -16.81 17.15 10.37
C ALA A 159 -16.05 16.85 9.07
N ILE A 160 -14.93 16.12 9.14
CA ILE A 160 -14.09 15.82 7.96
C ILE A 160 -14.60 14.63 7.14
N CYS A 161 -15.49 13.81 7.71
CA CYS A 161 -15.95 12.59 7.05
C CYS A 161 -16.74 12.94 5.77
N PRO A 162 -16.24 12.59 4.56
CA PRO A 162 -16.88 13.00 3.32
C PRO A 162 -18.24 12.32 3.11
N ALA A 163 -18.42 11.12 3.67
CA ALA A 163 -19.66 10.36 3.60
C ALA A 163 -20.56 10.54 4.82
N GLN A 164 -20.18 11.39 5.79
CA GLN A 164 -20.91 11.62 7.04
C GLN A 164 -21.33 10.32 7.75
N ALA A 165 -20.41 9.35 7.80
CA ALA A 165 -20.66 8.02 8.36
C ALA A 165 -20.55 7.96 9.89
N ILE A 166 -19.94 8.98 10.51
CA ILE A 166 -19.64 9.03 11.94
C ILE A 166 -20.66 9.92 12.64
N THR A 167 -21.20 9.48 13.77
CA THR A 167 -22.05 10.31 14.65
C THR A 167 -21.48 10.33 16.06
N ILE A 168 -21.26 11.54 16.62
CA ILE A 168 -20.59 11.70 17.91
C ILE A 168 -21.43 12.54 18.88
N GLU A 169 -21.71 11.98 20.05
CA GLU A 169 -22.31 12.70 21.19
C GLU A 169 -21.31 12.76 22.34
N SER A 170 -21.26 13.92 23.02
CA SER A 170 -20.24 14.22 24.02
C SER A 170 -20.88 14.71 25.32
N GLU A 171 -20.49 14.11 26.44
CA GLU A 171 -20.90 14.54 27.77
C GLU A 171 -19.69 14.68 28.70
N ALA A 172 -19.86 15.42 29.79
CA ALA A 172 -18.83 15.52 30.82
C ALA A 172 -18.88 14.25 31.71
N ARG A 173 -17.75 13.58 31.85
CA ARG A 173 -17.56 12.50 32.83
C ARG A 173 -17.58 13.09 34.25
N LEU A 174 -17.81 12.25 35.26
CA LEU A 174 -17.71 12.60 36.68
C LEU A 174 -16.35 13.26 37.04
N ASP A 175 -15.29 12.88 36.32
CA ASP A 175 -13.93 13.41 36.51
C ASP A 175 -13.71 14.79 35.85
N GLY A 176 -14.75 15.38 35.25
CA GLY A 176 -14.68 16.65 34.53
C GLY A 176 -14.09 16.57 33.12
N SER A 177 -13.53 15.41 32.72
CA SER A 177 -13.04 15.19 31.35
C SER A 177 -14.21 15.05 30.36
N ARG A 178 -14.10 15.67 29.18
CA ARG A 178 -15.04 15.49 28.07
C ARG A 178 -14.79 14.14 27.39
N ARG A 179 -15.82 13.28 27.33
CA ARG A 179 -15.77 11.97 26.68
C ARG A 179 -16.98 11.74 25.79
N THR A 180 -16.88 10.73 24.92
CA THR A 180 -17.98 10.36 24.03
C THR A 180 -18.93 9.41 24.73
N THR A 181 -20.22 9.72 24.75
CA THR A 181 -21.25 8.77 25.19
C THR A 181 -21.62 7.85 24.04
N ARG A 182 -21.76 8.44 22.85
CA ARG A 182 -22.04 7.75 21.61
C ARG A 182 -20.95 8.07 20.58
N TYR A 183 -20.39 7.03 19.99
CA TYR A 183 -19.43 7.14 18.88
C TYR A 183 -19.74 5.99 17.94
N ASP A 184 -20.56 6.28 16.94
CA ASP A 184 -21.06 5.26 16.04
C ASP A 184 -20.52 5.52 14.63
N ILE A 185 -20.10 4.45 13.96
CA ILE A 185 -19.65 4.48 12.58
C ILE A 185 -20.48 3.49 11.77
N ASP A 186 -21.11 4.00 10.72
CA ASP A 186 -21.77 3.14 9.73
C ASP A 186 -20.75 2.69 8.66
N MET A 187 -20.28 1.45 8.76
CA MET A 187 -19.32 0.88 7.79
C MET A 187 -19.92 0.72 6.39
N THR A 188 -21.25 0.78 6.24
CA THR A 188 -21.91 0.75 4.92
C THR A 188 -21.82 2.10 4.20
N LYS A 189 -21.63 3.20 4.95
CA LYS A 189 -21.40 4.54 4.40
C LYS A 189 -19.93 4.89 4.31
N CYS A 190 -19.11 4.33 5.19
CA CYS A 190 -17.68 4.62 5.21
C CYS A 190 -17.00 4.20 3.90
N ILE A 191 -16.20 5.12 3.34
CA ILE A 191 -15.44 4.88 2.10
C ILE A 191 -13.96 4.55 2.35
N TYR A 192 -13.54 4.34 3.61
CA TYR A 192 -12.17 3.97 4.01
C TYR A 192 -11.08 4.92 3.45
N CYS A 193 -11.36 6.23 3.53
CA CYS A 193 -10.48 7.27 3.01
C CYS A 193 -9.29 7.62 3.93
N GLY A 194 -9.33 7.27 5.22
CA GLY A 194 -8.30 7.62 6.20
C GLY A 194 -8.32 9.07 6.71
N PHE A 195 -9.26 9.93 6.28
CA PHE A 195 -9.30 11.31 6.77
C PHE A 195 -9.57 11.43 8.27
N CYS A 196 -10.30 10.47 8.85
CA CYS A 196 -10.54 10.43 10.29
C CYS A 196 -9.25 10.19 11.09
N GLN A 197 -8.30 9.42 10.54
CA GLN A 197 -7.03 9.12 11.17
C GLN A 197 -6.12 10.35 11.15
N GLU A 198 -6.02 11.04 10.02
CA GLU A 198 -5.16 12.23 9.89
C GLU A 198 -5.76 13.47 10.57
N ALA A 199 -7.09 13.59 10.64
CA ALA A 199 -7.74 14.73 11.29
C ALA A 199 -7.78 14.63 12.82
N CYS A 200 -7.49 13.46 13.39
CA CYS A 200 -7.58 13.27 14.83
C CYS A 200 -6.37 13.90 15.53
N PRO A 201 -6.56 14.93 16.39
CA PRO A 201 -5.42 15.63 17.03
C PRO A 201 -4.69 14.78 18.09
N VAL A 202 -5.24 13.62 18.45
CA VAL A 202 -4.76 12.76 19.56
C VAL A 202 -4.61 11.30 19.13
N ASP A 203 -4.69 11.01 17.82
CA ASP A 203 -4.66 9.66 17.24
C ASP A 203 -5.62 8.68 17.93
N ALA A 204 -6.85 9.13 18.21
CA ALA A 204 -7.84 8.31 18.89
C ALA A 204 -8.49 7.27 18.00
N ILE A 205 -8.83 7.65 16.76
CA ILE A 205 -9.37 6.74 15.75
C ILE A 205 -8.28 6.46 14.72
N VAL A 206 -8.11 5.19 14.39
CA VAL A 206 -7.15 4.71 13.40
C VAL A 206 -7.80 3.65 12.53
N GLU A 207 -7.31 3.51 11.31
CA GLU A 207 -7.63 2.38 10.45
C GLU A 207 -6.58 1.28 10.67
N THR A 208 -7.04 0.06 10.89
CA THR A 208 -6.21 -1.12 11.15
C THR A 208 -5.85 -1.85 9.86
N GLN A 209 -5.00 -2.87 9.95
CA GLN A 209 -4.69 -3.75 8.82
C GLN A 209 -5.73 -4.86 8.61
N ASN A 210 -6.74 -4.96 9.47
CA ASN A 210 -7.78 -5.96 9.31
C ASN A 210 -8.69 -5.62 8.12
N GLN A 211 -8.72 -6.50 7.12
CA GLN A 211 -9.58 -6.38 5.93
C GLN A 211 -10.68 -7.46 5.91
N GLU A 212 -10.58 -8.48 6.76
CA GLU A 212 -11.40 -9.69 6.74
C GLU A 212 -12.48 -9.63 7.82
N PHE A 213 -13.43 -8.71 7.68
CA PHE A 213 -14.54 -8.51 8.62
C PHE A 213 -15.91 -8.52 7.92
N SER A 214 -16.06 -9.29 6.85
CA SER A 214 -17.35 -9.52 6.20
C SER A 214 -18.34 -10.15 7.19
N THR A 215 -19.52 -9.56 7.30
CA THR A 215 -20.61 -10.03 8.16
C THR A 215 -21.79 -10.50 7.33
N GLU A 216 -22.62 -11.36 7.92
CA GLU A 216 -23.81 -11.89 7.24
C GLU A 216 -24.98 -10.90 7.25
N THR A 217 -25.06 -10.07 8.30
CA THR A 217 -26.13 -9.10 8.50
C THR A 217 -25.62 -7.67 8.35
N ARG A 218 -26.54 -6.75 8.02
CA ARG A 218 -26.21 -5.32 7.85
C ARG A 218 -26.03 -4.63 9.20
N GLU A 219 -26.79 -5.05 10.20
CA GLU A 219 -26.78 -4.47 11.54
C GLU A 219 -25.41 -4.63 12.21
N GLU A 220 -24.69 -5.73 11.91
CA GLU A 220 -23.34 -5.94 12.40
C GLU A 220 -22.31 -4.92 11.87
N LEU A 221 -22.58 -4.28 10.72
CA LEU A 221 -21.75 -3.24 10.10
C LEU A 221 -22.02 -1.84 10.68
N LEU A 222 -23.02 -1.69 11.54
CA LEU A 222 -23.25 -0.49 12.33
C LEU A 222 -22.44 -0.61 13.63
N TYR A 223 -21.27 0.02 13.65
CA TYR A 223 -20.34 -0.15 14.76
C TYR A 223 -20.64 0.87 15.85
N ASN A 224 -20.84 0.37 17.07
CA ASN A 224 -20.93 1.18 18.27
C ASN A 224 -19.53 1.47 18.83
N LYS A 225 -19.45 2.45 19.75
CA LYS A 225 -18.21 2.80 20.46
C LYS A 225 -17.51 1.59 21.08
N GLU A 226 -18.26 0.69 21.70
CA GLU A 226 -17.73 -0.49 22.38
C GLU A 226 -17.05 -1.47 21.41
N LYS A 227 -17.65 -1.69 20.23
CA LYS A 227 -17.07 -2.54 19.19
C LYS A 227 -15.76 -1.96 18.67
N LEU A 228 -15.71 -0.64 18.46
CA LEU A 228 -14.50 0.04 18.01
C LEU A 228 -13.37 0.02 19.05
N LEU A 229 -13.70 0.11 20.35
CA LEU A 229 -12.74 -0.07 21.43
C LEU A 229 -12.23 -1.51 21.50
N ALA A 230 -13.12 -2.50 21.38
CA ALA A 230 -12.73 -3.91 21.33
C ALA A 230 -11.82 -4.23 20.12
N ASN A 231 -12.02 -3.56 18.99
CA ASN A 231 -11.11 -3.64 17.84
C ASN A 231 -9.73 -3.07 18.16
N GLY A 232 -9.69 -1.91 18.82
CA GLY A 232 -8.44 -1.31 19.30
C GLY A 232 -7.71 -2.21 20.27
N ASP A 233 -8.40 -2.74 21.27
CA ASP A 233 -7.80 -3.62 22.29
C ASP A 233 -7.22 -4.90 21.67
N ARG A 234 -7.85 -5.45 20.61
CA ARG A 234 -7.32 -6.62 19.86
C ARG A 234 -6.11 -6.29 18.99
N ALA A 235 -6.11 -5.13 18.33
CA ALA A 235 -5.13 -4.78 17.30
C ALA A 235 -4.07 -3.76 17.76
N GLU A 236 -4.08 -3.31 19.02
CA GLU A 236 -3.21 -2.22 19.52
C GLU A 236 -1.72 -2.47 19.27
N ALA A 237 -1.25 -3.71 19.41
CA ALA A 237 0.16 -4.05 19.16
C ALA A 237 0.56 -3.85 17.69
N GLU A 238 -0.28 -4.27 16.75
CA GLU A 238 -0.06 -4.12 15.31
C GLU A 238 -0.20 -2.66 14.89
N ILE A 239 -1.25 -1.99 15.36
CA ILE A 239 -1.48 -0.57 15.13
C ILE A 239 -0.28 0.26 15.62
N ALA A 240 0.20 0.01 16.84
CA ALA A 240 1.34 0.75 17.40
C ALA A 240 2.62 0.54 16.58
N ALA A 241 2.88 -0.68 16.11
CA ALA A 241 4.02 -0.96 15.23
C ALA A 241 3.91 -0.22 13.88
N ASN A 242 2.72 -0.20 13.28
CA ASN A 242 2.47 0.49 12.02
C ASN A 242 2.59 2.02 12.14
N LEU A 243 2.03 2.61 13.20
CA LEU A 243 2.20 4.04 13.47
C LEU A 243 3.67 4.38 13.74
N HIS A 244 4.41 3.53 14.46
CA HIS A 244 5.85 3.72 14.65
C HIS A 244 6.62 3.65 13.32
N ALA A 245 6.19 2.84 12.35
CA ALA A 245 6.81 2.83 11.03
C ALA A 245 6.45 4.09 10.20
N ASP A 246 5.27 4.66 10.38
CA ASP A 246 4.72 5.73 9.54
C ASP A 246 4.90 7.16 10.08
N HIS A 247 5.16 7.34 11.39
CA HIS A 247 5.14 8.65 12.07
C HIS A 247 6.03 9.75 11.44
N VAL A 248 7.04 9.41 10.65
CA VAL A 248 7.94 10.37 9.99
C VAL A 248 7.27 11.08 8.81
N TYR A 249 6.22 10.49 8.23
CA TYR A 249 5.56 10.95 7.02
C TYR A 249 4.21 11.64 7.26
N ARG A 250 3.82 11.79 8.52
CA ARG A 250 2.67 12.57 8.99
C ARG A 250 3.13 13.93 9.48
#